data_AF-A0A7G8WKL0-F1
#
_entry.id   AF-A0A7G8WKL0-F1
#
_cell.length_a   1.000
_cell.length_b   1.000
_cell.length_c   1.000
_cell.angle_alpha   90.00
_cell.angle_beta   90.00
_cell.angle_gamma   90.00
#
_symmetry.space_group_name_H-M   'P 1'
#
loop_
_entity.id
_entity.type
_entity.pdbx_description
1 polymer ?
#
loop_
_entity_poly.entity_id
_entity_poly.type
_entity_poly.pdbx_seq_one_letter_code
_entity_poly.pdbx_strand_id
1 'polypeptide(L)'
;MALFSKGKSSSAQLFALPPNLRSDLRRIFELAPFNACNGLLQAAENLQALRVLNEGLPADEQVFALTRCSEPARGGGYMVLTDRRLIFALQPVKGQQMIDGPPEMIAIKLGEISQYVFDSGMAAAVYGDMRIGVGLVQGGMYSEDVCKRIKAAVAQNSKYGL
;
A
#
# COMPACT_ATOMS: atom_id res chain seq x y z
N MET A 1 17.72 10.37 36.47
CA MET A 1 18.35 9.54 35.41
C MET A 1 17.46 9.57 34.19
N ALA A 2 17.84 10.30 33.15
CA ALA A 2 17.10 10.35 31.89
C ALA A 2 17.71 9.31 30.93
N LEU A 3 16.97 8.23 30.64
CA LEU A 3 17.31 7.29 29.58
C LEU A 3 16.83 7.87 28.25
N PHE A 4 17.67 8.69 27.62
CA PHE A 4 17.50 9.02 26.21
C PHE A 4 17.92 7.78 25.41
N SER A 5 16.94 6.93 25.03
CA SER A 5 17.19 5.93 24.01
C SER A 5 17.49 6.68 22.72
N LYS A 6 18.76 6.71 22.30
CA LYS A 6 19.18 7.07 20.95
C LYS A 6 18.43 6.15 20.00
N GLY A 7 17.33 6.63 19.43
CA GLY A 7 16.70 5.99 18.28
C GLY A 7 17.77 5.88 17.21
N LYS A 8 18.18 4.65 16.88
CA LYS A 8 18.98 4.39 15.69
C LYS A 8 18.14 4.92 14.53
N SER A 9 18.57 6.05 13.96
CA SER A 9 18.15 6.48 12.64
C SER A 9 18.57 5.38 11.67
N SER A 10 17.71 4.39 11.49
CA SER A 10 17.81 3.42 10.41
C SER A 10 17.79 4.25 9.13
N SER A 11 18.96 4.39 8.49
CA SER A 11 19.00 4.90 7.12
C SER A 11 18.17 3.93 6.29
N ALA A 12 16.93 4.31 5.96
CA ALA A 12 16.02 3.47 5.20
C ALA A 12 16.72 3.03 3.90
N GLN A 13 17.12 1.77 3.83
CA GLN A 13 17.71 1.22 2.62
C GLN A 13 16.64 1.16 1.55
N LEU A 14 16.90 1.83 0.42
CA LEU A 14 16.09 1.69 -0.78
C LEU A 14 16.42 0.35 -1.43
N PHE A 15 15.40 -0.41 -1.81
CA PHE A 15 15.60 -1.60 -2.62
C PHE A 15 15.45 -1.28 -4.12
N ALA A 16 16.09 -2.07 -4.98
CA ALA A 16 15.94 -1.96 -6.42
C ALA A 16 14.67 -2.68 -6.91
N LEU A 17 13.96 -2.08 -7.88
CA LEU A 17 12.77 -2.70 -8.47
C LEU A 17 13.11 -4.05 -9.12
N PRO A 18 12.32 -5.11 -8.90
CA PRO A 18 12.52 -6.40 -9.57
C PRO A 18 12.54 -6.23 -11.10
N PRO A 19 13.45 -6.92 -11.83
CA PRO A 19 13.53 -6.79 -13.29
C PRO A 19 12.27 -7.28 -13.99
N ASN A 20 11.61 -8.29 -13.43
CA ASN A 20 10.35 -8.89 -13.89
C ASN A 20 9.09 -8.19 -13.33
N LEU A 21 9.21 -6.97 -12.78
CA LEU A 21 8.06 -6.20 -12.34
C LEU A 21 7.16 -5.87 -13.53
N ARG A 22 5.87 -6.16 -13.39
CA ARG A 22 4.81 -5.87 -14.35
C ARG A 22 4.84 -4.40 -14.79
N SER A 23 4.56 -4.17 -16.07
CA SER A 23 4.80 -2.88 -16.72
C SER A 23 3.98 -1.72 -16.14
N ASP A 24 2.73 -1.97 -15.73
CA ASP A 24 1.87 -0.96 -15.09
C ASP A 24 2.33 -0.62 -13.66
N LEU A 25 2.74 -1.62 -12.87
CA LEU A 25 3.39 -1.39 -11.57
C LEU A 25 4.66 -0.57 -11.74
N ARG A 26 5.54 -0.97 -12.66
CA ARG A 26 6.78 -0.24 -12.98
C ARG A 26 6.49 1.21 -13.38
N ARG A 27 5.50 1.43 -14.25
CA ARG A 27 5.08 2.76 -14.70
C ARG A 27 4.64 3.64 -13.53
N ILE A 28 4.02 3.09 -12.50
CA ILE A 28 3.65 3.87 -11.30
C ILE A 28 4.90 4.38 -10.57
N PHE A 29 5.94 3.56 -10.42
CA PHE A 29 7.20 4.01 -9.81
C PHE A 29 7.92 5.07 -10.66
N GLU A 30 7.89 4.92 -11.99
CA GLU A 30 8.53 5.85 -12.94
C GLU A 30 7.82 7.22 -13.00
N LEU A 31 6.49 7.24 -12.85
CA LEU A 31 5.69 8.46 -12.88
C LEU A 31 5.49 9.09 -11.49
N ALA A 32 5.82 8.37 -10.42
CA ALA A 32 5.70 8.91 -9.06
C ALA A 32 6.70 10.06 -8.85
N PRO A 33 6.30 11.14 -8.16
CA PRO A 33 7.25 12.16 -7.70
C PRO A 33 8.40 11.53 -6.91
N PHE A 34 9.60 12.12 -6.98
CA PHE A 34 10.82 11.54 -6.38
C PHE A 34 10.65 11.18 -4.89
N ASN A 35 10.00 12.05 -4.09
CA ASN A 35 9.72 11.79 -2.68
C ASN A 35 8.75 10.62 -2.47
N ALA A 36 7.77 10.45 -3.36
CA ALA A 36 6.85 9.33 -3.33
C ALA A 36 7.56 8.04 -3.76
N CYS A 37 8.34 8.06 -4.85
CA CYS A 37 9.12 6.91 -5.29
C CYS A 37 10.10 6.44 -4.20
N ASN A 38 10.83 7.36 -3.57
CA ASN A 38 11.64 7.04 -2.40
C ASN A 38 10.79 6.47 -1.26
N GLY A 39 9.69 7.12 -0.88
CA GLY A 39 8.81 6.63 0.18
C GLY A 39 8.27 5.22 -0.08
N LEU A 40 7.98 4.89 -1.34
CA LEU A 40 7.57 3.55 -1.77
C LEU A 40 8.72 2.55 -1.66
N LEU A 41 9.94 2.93 -2.03
CA LEU A 41 11.13 2.07 -1.99
C LEU A 41 11.79 2.00 -0.59
N GLN A 42 11.45 2.91 0.33
CA GLN A 42 11.95 3.00 1.71
C GLN A 42 11.29 1.96 2.61
N ALA A 43 11.58 0.68 2.38
CA ALA A 43 11.34 -0.43 3.29
C ALA A 43 11.78 -1.69 2.57
N ALA A 44 13.01 -2.12 2.79
CA ALA A 44 13.50 -3.38 2.22
C ALA A 44 12.59 -4.55 2.62
N GLU A 45 11.99 -4.48 3.80
CA GLU A 45 10.97 -5.41 4.30
C GLU A 45 9.73 -5.51 3.39
N ASN A 46 9.40 -4.45 2.66
CA ASN A 46 8.24 -4.42 1.77
C ASN A 46 8.54 -5.01 0.39
N LEU A 47 9.80 -5.29 0.04
CA LEU A 47 10.16 -5.89 -1.25
C LEU A 47 9.41 -7.22 -1.48
N GLN A 48 9.24 -8.02 -0.43
CA GLN A 48 8.47 -9.27 -0.54
C GLN A 48 7.00 -9.00 -0.84
N ALA A 49 6.39 -8.00 -0.20
CA ALA A 49 5.01 -7.60 -0.49
C ALA A 49 4.85 -7.14 -1.96
N LEU A 50 5.83 -6.42 -2.51
CA LEU A 50 5.82 -6.03 -3.93
C LEU A 50 5.92 -7.25 -4.86
N ARG A 51 6.77 -8.23 -4.52
CA ARG A 51 6.93 -9.47 -5.30
C ARG A 51 5.63 -10.29 -5.31
N VAL A 52 5.04 -10.47 -4.14
CA VAL A 52 3.76 -11.18 -4.00
C VAL A 52 2.64 -10.48 -4.77
N LEU A 53 2.56 -9.14 -4.73
CA LEU A 53 1.61 -8.41 -5.57
C LEU A 53 1.85 -8.63 -7.06
N ASN A 54 3.11 -8.56 -7.49
CA ASN A 54 3.47 -8.74 -8.89
C ASN A 54 3.08 -10.13 -9.43
N GLU A 55 3.24 -11.16 -8.61
CA GLU A 55 2.92 -12.56 -8.96
C GLU A 55 1.43 -12.88 -8.78
N GLY A 56 0.78 -12.26 -7.79
CA GLY A 56 -0.61 -12.52 -7.43
C GLY A 56 -1.66 -11.72 -8.22
N LEU A 57 -1.24 -10.66 -8.93
CA LEU A 57 -2.13 -9.85 -9.76
C LEU A 57 -2.52 -10.59 -11.05
N PRO A 58 -3.82 -10.80 -11.34
CA PRO A 58 -4.28 -11.33 -12.62
C PRO A 58 -3.77 -10.50 -13.80
N ALA A 59 -3.33 -11.16 -14.86
CA ALA A 59 -2.76 -10.49 -16.03
C ALA A 59 -3.76 -9.57 -16.76
N ASP A 60 -5.06 -9.82 -16.62
CA ASP A 60 -6.16 -9.04 -17.21
C ASP A 60 -6.62 -7.85 -16.35
N GLU A 61 -6.14 -7.74 -15.12
CA GLU A 61 -6.56 -6.72 -14.14
C GLU A 61 -5.53 -5.57 -14.13
N GLN A 62 -5.92 -4.35 -14.48
CA GLN A 62 -4.98 -3.22 -14.65
C GLN A 62 -4.74 -2.47 -13.34
N VAL A 63 -3.49 -2.12 -13.03
CA VAL A 63 -3.16 -1.31 -11.85
C VAL A 63 -3.17 0.19 -12.15
N PHE A 64 -3.94 0.96 -11.37
CA PHE A 64 -4.09 2.41 -11.53
C PHE A 64 -3.41 3.26 -10.45
N ALA A 65 -3.17 2.67 -9.28
CA ALA A 65 -2.45 3.31 -8.20
C ALA A 65 -1.78 2.25 -7.33
N LEU A 66 -0.66 2.63 -6.71
CA LEU A 66 0.06 1.85 -5.73
C LEU A 66 0.48 2.78 -4.59
N THR A 67 0.39 2.33 -3.36
CA THR A 67 0.89 3.09 -2.21
C THR A 67 1.24 2.15 -1.08
N ARG A 68 1.90 2.66 -0.04
CA ARG A 68 2.16 1.85 1.15
C ARG A 68 0.88 1.66 1.94
N CYS A 69 0.79 0.53 2.61
CA CYS A 69 -0.22 0.29 3.60
C CYS A 69 0.40 -0.23 4.90
N SER A 70 -0.35 -0.09 5.98
CA SER A 70 -0.02 -0.64 7.28
C SER A 70 -1.28 -0.97 8.04
N GLU A 71 -1.31 -2.16 8.63
CA GLU A 71 -2.37 -2.60 9.52
C GLU A 71 -1.73 -2.99 10.85
N PRO A 72 -2.20 -2.46 12.00
CA PRO A 72 -1.56 -2.69 13.30
C PRO A 72 -1.30 -4.15 13.67
N ALA A 73 -2.16 -5.08 13.26
CA ALA A 73 -2.03 -6.51 13.54
C ALA A 73 -1.26 -7.30 12.46
N ARG A 74 -1.01 -6.71 11.29
CA ARG A 74 -0.44 -7.37 10.10
C ARG A 74 0.72 -6.60 9.46
N GLY A 75 1.30 -5.63 10.16
CA GLY A 75 2.50 -4.92 9.71
C GLY A 75 2.30 -4.02 8.50
N GLY A 76 3.40 -3.74 7.80
CA GLY A 76 3.44 -2.87 6.62
C GLY A 76 3.47 -3.63 5.31
N GLY A 77 3.17 -2.93 4.21
CA GLY A 77 3.25 -3.49 2.88
C GLY A 77 2.79 -2.51 1.80
N TYR A 78 2.11 -3.03 0.78
CA TYR A 78 1.56 -2.23 -0.33
C TYR A 78 0.08 -2.47 -0.52
N MET A 79 -0.60 -1.42 -0.98
CA MET A 79 -1.94 -1.50 -1.53
C MET A 79 -1.88 -1.07 -2.99
N VAL A 80 -2.61 -1.81 -3.84
CA VAL A 80 -2.87 -1.45 -5.23
C VAL A 80 -4.36 -1.25 -5.47
N LEU A 81 -4.68 -0.22 -6.25
CA LEU A 81 -6.01 -0.02 -6.83
C LEU A 81 -6.00 -0.59 -8.25
N THR A 82 -6.97 -1.45 -8.53
CA THR A 82 -7.22 -1.99 -9.87
C THR A 82 -8.54 -1.48 -10.46
N ASP A 83 -8.91 -1.95 -11.65
CA ASP A 83 -10.23 -1.75 -12.25
C ASP A 83 -11.37 -2.41 -11.45
N ARG A 84 -11.05 -3.36 -10.55
CA ARG A 84 -12.07 -4.22 -9.89
C ARG A 84 -12.07 -4.12 -8.37
N ARG A 85 -10.92 -3.85 -7.75
CA ARG A 85 -10.74 -4.03 -6.30
C ARG A 85 -9.53 -3.27 -5.75
N LEU A 86 -9.46 -3.20 -4.43
CA LEU A 86 -8.22 -2.95 -3.73
C LEU A 86 -7.56 -4.28 -3.38
N ILE A 87 -6.25 -4.37 -3.59
CA ILE A 87 -5.46 -5.53 -3.15
C ILE A 87 -4.37 -5.03 -2.21
N PHE A 88 -4.29 -5.62 -1.03
CA PHE A 88 -3.29 -5.37 -0.02
C PHE A 88 -2.35 -6.56 0.03
N ALA A 89 -1.04 -6.32 0.01
CA ALA A 89 -0.05 -7.31 0.41
C ALA A 89 0.64 -6.82 1.67
N LEU A 90 0.45 -7.54 2.78
CA LEU A 90 0.88 -7.15 4.11
C LEU A 90 1.88 -8.17 4.65
N GLN A 91 3.00 -7.71 5.19
CA GLN A 91 4.00 -8.61 5.77
C GLN A 91 3.51 -9.17 7.12
N PRO A 92 3.38 -10.48 7.30
CA PRO A 92 2.88 -11.04 8.56
C PRO A 92 3.71 -10.60 9.77
N VAL A 93 3.01 -10.26 10.85
CA VAL A 93 3.61 -9.93 12.14
C VAL A 93 2.99 -10.78 13.24
N LYS A 94 3.77 -11.03 14.31
CA LYS A 94 3.29 -11.62 15.55
C LYS A 94 3.51 -10.61 16.67
N GLY A 95 2.43 -9.95 17.08
CA GLY A 95 2.53 -8.75 17.92
C GLY A 95 3.13 -7.59 17.12
N GLN A 96 4.21 -6.98 17.63
CA GLN A 96 4.94 -5.90 16.94
C GLN A 96 6.19 -6.37 16.18
N GLN A 97 6.40 -7.69 16.08
CA GLN A 97 7.58 -8.26 15.41
C GLN A 97 7.17 -8.88 14.08
N MET A 98 7.93 -8.57 13.02
CA MET A 98 7.79 -9.27 11.76
C MET A 98 8.18 -10.73 11.94
N ILE A 99 7.41 -11.63 11.33
CA ILE A 99 7.72 -13.05 11.29
C ILE A 99 8.11 -13.47 9.88
N ASP A 100 8.98 -14.47 9.81
CA ASP A 100 9.31 -15.11 8.54
C ASP A 100 8.07 -15.82 8.00
N GLY A 101 7.62 -15.37 6.84
CA GLY A 101 6.43 -15.86 6.17
C GLY A 101 6.14 -15.05 4.92
N PRO A 102 5.43 -15.62 3.94
CA PRO A 102 5.02 -14.86 2.77
C PRO A 102 4.05 -13.74 3.18
N PRO A 103 4.13 -12.56 2.55
CA PRO A 103 3.09 -11.54 2.67
C PRO A 103 1.69 -12.13 2.46
N GLU A 104 0.75 -11.73 3.29
CA GLU A 104 -0.65 -12.06 3.14
C GLU A 104 -1.29 -11.14 2.10
N MET A 105 -2.01 -11.72 1.14
CA MET A 105 -2.81 -10.95 0.18
C MET A 105 -4.27 -10.87 0.61
N ILE A 106 -4.79 -9.66 0.64
CA ILE A 106 -6.21 -9.38 0.90
C ILE A 106 -6.77 -8.64 -0.31
N ALA A 107 -7.79 -9.20 -0.94
CA ALA A 107 -8.48 -8.59 -2.09
C ALA A 107 -9.89 -8.18 -1.69
N ILE A 108 -10.24 -6.91 -1.90
CA ILE A 108 -11.49 -6.30 -1.42
C ILE A 108 -12.18 -5.63 -2.59
N LYS A 109 -13.40 -6.07 -2.91
CA LYS A 109 -14.17 -5.46 -4.00
C LYS A 109 -14.46 -4.00 -3.66
N LEU A 110 -14.52 -3.15 -4.67
CA LEU A 110 -14.74 -1.72 -4.45
C LEU A 110 -16.06 -1.42 -3.72
N GLY A 111 -17.11 -2.22 -3.96
CA GLY A 111 -18.40 -2.12 -3.26
C GLY A 111 -18.40 -2.59 -1.79
N GLU A 112 -17.36 -3.28 -1.32
CA GLU A 112 -17.23 -3.74 0.07
C GLU A 112 -16.53 -2.71 0.97
N ILE A 113 -16.00 -1.63 0.38
CA ILE A 113 -15.32 -0.56 1.11
C ILE A 113 -16.38 0.38 1.69
N SER A 114 -16.55 0.32 3.01
CA SER A 114 -17.56 1.12 3.71
C SER A 114 -17.12 2.57 3.89
N GLN A 115 -15.82 2.81 4.09
CA GLN A 115 -15.25 4.15 4.22
C GLN A 115 -13.83 4.24 3.66
N TYR A 116 -13.53 5.37 3.03
CA TYR A 116 -12.18 5.76 2.65
C TYR A 116 -11.92 7.22 3.08
N VAL A 117 -11.23 7.40 4.20
CA VAL A 117 -10.99 8.71 4.83
C VAL A 117 -9.53 9.09 4.68
N PHE A 118 -9.23 10.34 4.31
CA PHE A 118 -7.87 10.90 4.31
C PHE A 118 -7.74 11.87 5.46
N ASP A 119 -6.77 11.62 6.34
CA ASP A 119 -6.46 12.49 7.46
C ASP A 119 -4.94 12.60 7.60
N SER A 120 -4.44 13.85 7.61
CA SER A 120 -3.07 14.19 8.01
C SER A 120 -1.98 13.35 7.34
N GLY A 121 -2.08 13.14 6.02
CA GLY A 121 -1.04 12.50 5.20
C GLY A 121 -1.20 10.99 4.98
N MET A 122 -2.17 10.35 5.66
CA MET A 122 -2.55 8.95 5.39
C MET A 122 -4.06 8.82 5.20
N ALA A 123 -4.44 7.97 4.26
CA ALA A 123 -5.79 7.47 4.14
C ALA A 123 -6.01 6.23 5.02
N ALA A 124 -7.26 5.88 5.26
CA ALA A 124 -7.66 4.60 5.84
C ALA A 124 -8.76 3.99 4.99
N ALA A 125 -8.58 2.72 4.61
CA ALA A 125 -9.61 1.88 4.03
C ALA A 125 -10.30 1.09 5.13
N VAL A 126 -11.63 1.18 5.22
CA VAL A 126 -12.44 0.41 6.17
C VAL A 126 -13.31 -0.59 5.41
N TYR A 127 -13.31 -1.85 5.86
CA TYR A 127 -14.16 -2.91 5.36
C TYR A 127 -14.48 -3.88 6.51
N GLY A 128 -15.75 -4.21 6.72
CA GLY A 128 -16.18 -4.93 7.94
C GLY A 128 -15.63 -4.24 9.20
N ASP A 129 -15.00 -5.02 10.08
CA ASP A 129 -14.34 -4.53 11.30
C ASP A 129 -12.86 -4.13 11.11
N MET A 130 -12.35 -4.20 9.88
CA MET A 130 -10.95 -3.95 9.57
C MET A 130 -10.72 -2.52 9.07
N ARG A 131 -9.63 -1.91 9.55
CA ARG A 131 -9.15 -0.58 9.13
C ARG A 131 -7.67 -0.66 8.77
N ILE A 132 -7.36 -0.49 7.48
CA ILE A 132 -5.99 -0.50 6.98
C ILE A 132 -5.56 0.94 6.68
N GLY A 133 -4.45 1.38 7.27
CA GLY A 133 -3.82 2.66 6.95
C GLY A 133 -3.14 2.58 5.59
N VAL A 134 -3.27 3.62 4.78
CA VAL A 134 -2.87 3.65 3.37
C VAL A 134 -2.27 5.01 3.04
N GLY A 135 -1.03 5.06 2.57
CA GLY A 135 -0.38 6.32 2.21
C GLY A 135 1.09 6.34 2.55
N LEU A 136 1.71 7.46 2.21
CA LEU A 136 3.11 7.76 2.48
C LEU A 136 3.20 8.93 3.45
N VAL A 137 3.87 8.74 4.59
CA VAL A 137 4.11 9.76 5.62
C VAL A 137 4.77 11.03 5.03
N GLN A 138 5.59 10.89 3.99
CA GLN A 138 6.25 12.01 3.28
C GLN A 138 5.74 12.26 1.86
N GLY A 139 4.72 11.52 1.41
CA GLY A 139 4.21 11.59 0.03
C GLY A 139 3.00 12.48 -0.12
N GLY A 140 2.75 13.45 0.77
CA GLY A 140 1.53 14.27 0.91
C GLY A 140 0.61 14.32 -0.32
N MET A 141 1.02 14.98 -1.42
CA MET A 141 0.23 15.10 -2.64
C MET A 141 0.00 13.75 -3.36
N TYR A 142 1.00 12.88 -3.42
CA TYR A 142 0.87 11.54 -4.02
C TYR A 142 -0.15 10.69 -3.25
N SER A 143 -0.08 10.67 -1.92
CA SER A 143 -1.04 9.96 -1.07
C SER A 143 -2.46 10.51 -1.24
N GLU A 144 -2.59 11.83 -1.39
CA GLU A 144 -3.85 12.50 -1.68
C GLU A 144 -4.41 12.12 -3.07
N ASP A 145 -3.58 12.09 -4.10
CA ASP A 145 -3.98 11.70 -5.46
C ASP A 145 -4.41 10.24 -5.54
N VAL A 146 -3.66 9.34 -4.88
CA VAL A 146 -4.06 7.93 -4.73
C VAL A 146 -5.41 7.85 -4.01
N CYS A 147 -5.61 8.63 -2.94
CA CYS A 147 -6.89 8.69 -2.23
C CYS A 147 -8.03 9.17 -3.13
N LYS A 148 -7.83 10.24 -3.92
CA LYS A 148 -8.83 10.75 -4.87
C LYS A 148 -9.23 9.70 -5.90
N ARG A 149 -8.26 8.96 -6.45
CA ARG A 149 -8.51 7.86 -7.40
C ARG A 149 -9.35 6.75 -6.77
N ILE A 150 -9.06 6.36 -5.54
CA ILE A 150 -9.81 5.31 -4.84
C ILE A 150 -11.23 5.78 -4.53
N LYS A 151 -11.40 7.00 -4.01
CA LYS A 151 -12.73 7.58 -3.77
C LYS A 151 -13.56 7.62 -5.05
N ALA A 152 -12.97 8.01 -6.16
CA ALA A 152 -13.64 8.02 -7.45
C ALA A 152 -14.05 6.61 -7.90
N ALA A 153 -13.17 5.62 -7.76
CA ALA A 153 -13.44 4.22 -8.12
C ALA A 153 -14.56 3.61 -7.26
N VAL A 154 -14.51 3.82 -5.93
CA VAL A 154 -15.56 3.37 -5.01
C VAL A 154 -16.90 4.03 -5.35
N ALA A 155 -16.93 5.35 -5.56
CA ALA A 155 -18.16 6.07 -5.89
C ALA A 155 -18.76 5.66 -7.25
N GLN A 156 -17.92 5.35 -8.25
CA GLN A 156 -18.39 4.81 -9.54
C GLN A 156 -19.01 3.43 -9.36
N ASN A 157 -18.39 2.53 -8.58
CA ASN A 157 -18.95 1.21 -8.33
C ASN A 157 -20.30 1.30 -7.58
N SER A 158 -20.42 2.18 -6.58
CA SER A 158 -21.71 2.40 -5.87
C SER A 158 -22.81 2.97 -6.78
N LYS A 159 -22.47 3.76 -7.80
CA LYS A 159 -23.45 4.32 -8.74
C LYS A 159 -23.94 3.33 -9.79
N TYR A 160 -23.11 2.36 -10.17
CA TYR A 160 -23.40 1.44 -11.26
C TYR A 160 -23.68 0.00 -10.83
N GLY A 161 -23.52 -0.34 -9.54
CA GLY A 161 -23.98 -1.61 -8.97
C GLY A 161 -23.49 -2.85 -9.71
N LEU A 162 -22.24 -2.82 -10.21
CA LEU A 162 -21.55 -3.97 -10.81
C LEU A 162 -20.93 -4.85 -9.73
#